data_AF-A0A4R7JIT6-F1
#
_entry.id   AF-A0A4R7JIT6-F1
#
_cell.length_a   1.000
_cell.length_b   1.000
_cell.length_c   1.000
_cell.angle_alpha   90.00
_cell.angle_beta   90.00
_cell.angle_gamma   90.00
#
_symmetry.space_group_name_H-M   'P 1'
#
loop_
_entity.id
_entity.type
_entity.pdbx_description
1 polymer ?
#
loop_
_entity_poly.entity_id
_entity_poly.type
_entity_poly.pdbx_seq_one_letter_code
_entity_poly.pdbx_strand_id
1 'polypeptide(L)'
;MRLRLTEFRPRTGPRTHRVVQPRTPLRHTSLRDPEDTYGVLIGDHDGLNRLAGLFSFAACSRHTIVHVPLRDGVPPDEGRGEPVDLVLAHPEAGLRPGGWPELRRRLGRGTPLTVRTDEARTARARLDRPYAATTLRHTTHACTYFLIGGRSAFASAATAFALAAGRGPRHPCAAEGRAAFVTCLSGELAPDPGLRRHPEIVIAFKPYPPYAHFRRPGR
;
A
#
# COMPACT_ATOMS: atom_id res chain seq x y z
N MET A 1 0.61 16.36 -0.82
CA MET A 1 1.61 15.80 0.12
C MET A 1 2.96 15.72 -0.58
N ARG A 2 4.09 15.69 0.14
CA ARG A 2 5.43 15.52 -0.45
C ARG A 2 6.03 14.19 -0.02
N LEU A 3 6.28 13.29 -0.97
CA LEU A 3 6.91 12.00 -0.75
C LEU A 3 8.40 12.08 -1.02
N ARG A 4 9.19 11.53 -0.10
CA ARG A 4 10.62 11.30 -0.29
C ARG A 4 10.83 9.84 -0.69
N LEU A 5 11.25 9.63 -1.92
CA LEU A 5 11.43 8.32 -2.53
C LEU A 5 12.91 8.10 -2.88
N THR A 6 13.20 6.85 -3.20
CA THR A 6 14.43 6.40 -3.85
C THR A 6 14.02 5.73 -5.15
N GLU A 7 14.55 6.20 -6.28
CA GLU A 7 14.31 5.64 -7.61
C GLU A 7 15.44 4.68 -7.98
N PHE A 8 15.07 3.55 -8.59
CA PHE A 8 15.98 2.56 -9.13
C PHE A 8 15.61 2.31 -10.59
N ARG A 9 16.62 2.08 -11.42
CA ARG A 9 16.46 1.71 -12.83
C ARG A 9 17.14 0.38 -13.16
N PRO A 10 16.74 -0.72 -12.49
CA PRO A 10 17.29 -2.03 -12.81
C PRO A 10 16.91 -2.43 -14.23
N ARG A 11 17.85 -3.09 -14.91
CA ARG A 11 17.62 -3.73 -16.20
C ARG A 11 17.41 -5.22 -15.98
N THR A 12 16.35 -5.78 -16.55
CA THR A 12 16.05 -7.22 -16.53
C THR A 12 15.83 -7.67 -17.97
N GLY A 13 16.78 -8.46 -18.51
CA GLY A 13 16.84 -8.77 -19.94
C GLY A 13 16.89 -7.51 -20.82
N PRO A 14 15.98 -7.36 -21.81
CA PRO A 14 15.95 -6.20 -22.69
C PRO A 14 15.25 -4.97 -22.08
N ARG A 15 14.57 -5.10 -20.94
CA ARG A 15 13.73 -4.04 -20.37
C ARG A 15 14.42 -3.33 -19.20
N THR A 16 14.31 -2.01 -19.19
CA THR A 16 14.65 -1.19 -18.02
C THR A 16 13.38 -0.88 -17.26
N HIS A 17 13.33 -1.23 -15.99
CA HIS A 17 12.18 -0.96 -15.12
C HIS A 17 12.46 0.26 -14.27
N ARG A 18 11.43 1.10 -14.06
CA ARG A 18 11.47 2.17 -13.07
C ARG A 18 10.82 1.68 -11.79
N VAL A 19 11.62 1.48 -10.76
CA VAL A 19 11.14 1.07 -9.43
C VAL A 19 11.35 2.23 -8.46
N VAL A 20 10.37 2.55 -7.62
CA VAL A 20 10.53 3.52 -6.54
C VAL A 20 10.20 2.90 -5.20
N GLN A 21 10.91 3.32 -4.16
CA GLN A 21 10.64 2.95 -2.78
C GLN A 21 10.52 4.18 -1.89
N PRO A 22 9.78 4.11 -0.77
CA PRO A 22 9.91 5.10 0.30
C PRO A 22 11.36 5.21 0.75
N ARG A 23 11.91 6.43 0.82
CA ARG A 23 13.29 6.63 1.28
C ARG A 23 13.47 6.23 2.74
N THR A 24 12.45 6.50 3.54
CA THR A 24 12.38 6.08 4.94
C THR A 24 11.36 4.95 5.01
N PRO A 25 11.74 3.76 5.52
CA PRO A 25 10.82 2.64 5.71
C PRO A 25 9.61 3.05 6.55
N LEU A 26 8.45 2.47 6.23
CA LEU A 26 7.23 2.64 7.03
C LEU A 26 7.29 1.68 8.22
N ARG A 27 8.09 2.04 9.23
CA ARG A 27 8.47 1.13 10.32
C ARG A 27 7.29 0.62 11.15
N HIS A 28 6.22 1.40 11.28
CA HIS A 28 5.02 1.03 12.04
C HIS A 28 3.86 0.72 11.09
N THR A 29 4.18 0.06 9.98
CA THR A 29 3.19 -0.38 9.00
C THR A 29 3.54 -1.76 8.53
N SER A 30 2.55 -2.63 8.52
CA SER A 30 2.70 -4.04 8.17
C SER A 30 1.53 -4.48 7.33
N LEU A 31 1.78 -5.36 6.36
CA LEU A 31 0.76 -6.08 5.62
C LEU A 31 0.96 -7.58 5.86
N ARG A 32 -0.13 -8.25 6.23
CA ARG A 32 -0.18 -9.71 6.33
C ARG A 32 -0.79 -10.30 5.06
N ASP A 33 -0.24 -11.43 4.63
CA ASP A 33 -0.66 -12.15 3.43
C ASP A 33 -2.16 -12.49 3.47
N PRO A 34 -2.95 -12.15 2.43
CA PRO A 34 -4.37 -12.48 2.36
C PRO A 34 -4.73 -13.94 2.09
N GLU A 35 -3.76 -14.86 1.97
CA GLU A 35 -3.89 -16.24 1.41
C GLU A 35 -5.24 -16.96 1.65
N ASP A 36 -5.82 -16.96 2.86
CA ASP A 36 -7.02 -17.79 3.16
C ASP A 36 -8.23 -17.05 3.73
N THR A 37 -8.18 -15.74 3.98
CA THR A 37 -9.34 -15.05 4.60
C THR A 37 -9.48 -13.60 4.17
N TYR A 38 -8.55 -12.75 4.58
CA TYR A 38 -8.44 -11.34 4.24
C TYR A 38 -7.03 -10.89 4.61
N GLY A 39 -6.48 -9.96 3.84
CA GLY A 39 -5.22 -9.32 4.18
C GLY A 39 -5.43 -8.34 5.32
N VAL A 40 -4.48 -8.23 6.23
CA VAL A 40 -4.56 -7.27 7.33
C VAL A 40 -3.42 -6.28 7.19
N LEU A 41 -3.77 -5.02 6.92
CA LEU A 41 -2.85 -3.91 6.88
C LEU A 41 -3.04 -3.06 8.13
N ILE A 42 -2.02 -3.03 8.98
CA ILE A 42 -1.98 -2.23 10.20
C ILE A 42 -0.98 -1.12 9.99
N GLY A 43 -1.35 0.11 10.32
CA GLY A 43 -0.44 1.25 10.28
C GLY A 43 -0.76 2.33 11.28
N ASP A 44 0.26 3.10 11.66
CA ASP A 44 0.09 4.36 12.39
C ASP A 44 -0.33 5.51 11.45
N HIS A 45 -0.47 6.71 12.01
CA HIS A 45 -0.91 7.87 11.24
C HIS A 45 0.06 8.22 10.10
N ASP A 46 1.38 8.18 10.36
CA ASP A 46 2.40 8.50 9.36
C ASP A 46 2.45 7.43 8.27
N GLY A 47 2.44 6.15 8.65
CA GLY A 47 2.44 5.01 7.75
C GLY A 47 1.24 4.99 6.81
N LEU A 48 0.03 5.14 7.35
CA LEU A 48 -1.19 5.17 6.55
C LEU A 48 -1.25 6.41 5.63
N ASN A 49 -0.80 7.58 6.09
CA ASN A 49 -0.71 8.77 5.22
C ASN A 49 0.32 8.58 4.10
N ARG A 50 1.47 7.97 4.39
CA ARG A 50 2.47 7.66 3.37
C ARG A 50 1.94 6.66 2.35
N LEU A 51 1.24 5.62 2.79
CA LEU A 51 0.54 4.70 1.88
C LEU A 51 -0.48 5.43 1.02
N ALA A 52 -1.32 6.29 1.59
CA ALA A 52 -2.25 7.11 0.80
C ALA A 52 -1.52 7.89 -0.31
N GLY A 53 -0.38 8.51 0.02
CA GLY A 53 0.45 9.19 -0.97
C GLY A 53 1.05 8.26 -2.01
N LEU A 54 1.56 7.09 -1.63
CA LEU A 54 2.16 6.11 -2.55
C LEU A 54 1.13 5.56 -3.54
N PHE A 55 -0.10 5.30 -3.08
CA PHE A 55 -1.22 4.93 -3.95
C PHE A 55 -1.65 6.09 -4.87
N SER A 56 -1.70 7.32 -4.36
CA SER A 56 -1.95 8.52 -5.18
C SER A 56 -0.88 8.71 -6.26
N PHE A 57 0.39 8.49 -5.91
CA PHE A 57 1.50 8.52 -6.85
C PHE A 57 1.38 7.41 -7.91
N ALA A 58 1.09 6.16 -7.49
CA ALA A 58 0.87 5.04 -8.40
C ALA A 58 -0.28 5.34 -9.37
N ALA A 59 -1.37 5.94 -8.91
CA ALA A 59 -2.50 6.35 -9.75
C ALA A 59 -2.08 7.26 -10.91
N CYS A 60 -1.04 8.08 -10.73
CA CYS A 60 -0.55 9.03 -11.74
C CYS A 60 0.72 8.56 -12.47
N SER A 61 1.24 7.35 -12.20
CA SER A 61 2.54 6.89 -12.71
C SER A 61 2.48 5.51 -13.35
N ARG A 62 1.94 5.44 -14.57
CA ARG A 62 1.64 4.19 -15.31
C ARG A 62 2.87 3.33 -15.66
N HIS A 63 4.06 3.92 -15.71
CA HIS A 63 5.30 3.20 -16.06
C HIS A 63 6.23 3.00 -14.87
N THR A 64 5.70 3.10 -13.65
CA THR A 64 6.48 2.99 -12.41
C THR A 64 5.95 1.87 -11.54
N ILE A 65 6.88 1.08 -11.01
CA ILE A 65 6.63 0.09 -9.97
C ILE A 65 6.90 0.77 -8.63
N VAL A 66 5.91 0.81 -7.74
CA VAL A 66 6.09 1.29 -6.37
C VAL A 66 6.26 0.08 -5.47
N HIS A 67 7.46 -0.10 -4.91
CA HIS A 67 7.75 -1.15 -3.94
C HIS A 67 7.78 -0.55 -2.54
N VAL A 68 6.97 -1.09 -1.65
CA VAL A 68 6.88 -0.70 -0.24
C VAL A 68 7.39 -1.88 0.59
N PRO A 69 8.63 -1.83 1.09
CA PRO A 69 9.16 -2.87 1.96
C PRO A 69 8.49 -2.76 3.34
N LEU A 70 7.61 -3.70 3.65
CA LEU A 70 6.79 -3.70 4.88
C LEU A 70 7.19 -4.83 5.84
N ARG A 71 7.80 -5.89 5.32
CA ARG A 71 8.18 -7.07 6.13
C ARG A 71 9.25 -6.76 7.19
N ASP A 72 10.14 -5.80 6.91
CA ASP A 72 11.29 -5.44 7.75
C ASP A 72 10.94 -4.32 8.76
N GLY A 73 9.63 -4.02 8.91
CA GLY A 73 9.11 -3.09 9.90
C GLY A 73 9.15 -3.65 11.33
N VAL A 74 8.70 -2.85 12.29
CA VAL A 74 8.43 -3.33 13.65
C VAL A 74 7.28 -4.34 13.54
N PRO A 75 7.47 -5.61 13.95
CA PRO A 75 6.41 -6.60 13.87
C PRO A 75 5.19 -6.13 14.64
N PRO A 76 3.98 -6.14 14.04
CA PRO A 76 2.78 -5.86 14.80
C PRO A 76 2.57 -7.02 15.78
N ASP A 77 2.19 -6.66 17.00
CA ASP A 77 1.70 -7.52 18.09
C ASP A 77 0.28 -8.04 17.84
N GLU A 78 -0.39 -7.56 16.78
CA GLU A 78 -1.72 -8.01 16.33
C GLU A 78 -1.71 -8.42 14.85
N GLY A 79 -2.68 -9.26 14.45
CA GLY A 79 -2.82 -9.80 13.10
C GLY A 79 -2.32 -11.23 12.95
N ARG A 80 -2.82 -11.94 11.93
CA ARG A 80 -2.43 -13.31 11.58
C ARG A 80 -1.87 -13.36 10.17
N GLY A 81 -1.04 -14.36 9.88
CA GLY A 81 -0.42 -14.59 8.57
C GLY A 81 1.01 -14.04 8.47
N GLU A 82 1.68 -14.37 7.38
CA GLU A 82 3.07 -13.98 7.14
C GLU A 82 3.18 -12.50 6.74
N PRO A 83 4.21 -11.77 7.21
CA PRO A 83 4.48 -10.42 6.73
C PRO A 83 4.90 -10.44 5.25
N VAL A 84 4.31 -9.54 4.47
CA VAL A 84 4.63 -9.41 3.04
C VAL A 84 4.96 -7.96 2.67
N ASP A 85 5.83 -7.79 1.68
CA ASP A 85 6.02 -6.50 1.03
C ASP A 85 4.80 -6.14 0.19
N LEU A 86 4.64 -4.86 -0.16
CA LEU A 86 3.58 -4.41 -1.05
C LEU A 86 4.17 -3.84 -2.35
N VAL A 87 3.65 -4.26 -3.49
CA VAL A 87 4.00 -3.70 -4.80
C VAL A 87 2.77 -3.17 -5.51
N LEU A 88 2.84 -1.91 -5.95
CA LEU A 88 1.84 -1.27 -6.78
C LEU A 88 2.40 -1.09 -8.19
N ALA A 89 1.70 -1.57 -9.20
CA ALA A 89 2.10 -1.38 -10.59
C ALA A 89 0.90 -1.21 -11.51
N HIS A 90 1.09 -0.51 -12.62
CA HIS A 90 0.18 -0.62 -13.75
C HIS A 90 0.65 -1.75 -14.68
N PRO A 91 -0.25 -2.38 -15.44
CA PRO A 91 0.12 -3.33 -16.50
C PRO A 91 1.21 -2.78 -17.44
N GLU A 92 1.16 -1.48 -17.73
CA GLU A 92 2.09 -0.75 -18.60
C GLU A 92 3.51 -0.61 -18.01
N ALA A 93 3.72 -0.89 -16.72
CA ALA A 93 5.05 -1.00 -16.14
C ALA A 93 5.74 -2.34 -16.48
N GLY A 94 5.00 -3.29 -17.06
CA GLY A 94 5.54 -4.55 -17.57
C GLY A 94 6.06 -5.50 -16.51
N LEU A 95 5.71 -5.29 -15.24
CA LEU A 95 6.09 -6.17 -14.13
C LEU A 95 5.26 -7.46 -14.18
N ARG A 96 5.94 -8.61 -14.15
CA ARG A 96 5.32 -9.90 -13.87
C ARG A 96 5.70 -10.35 -12.46
N PRO A 97 4.75 -10.81 -11.62
CA PRO A 97 5.06 -11.27 -10.26
C PRO A 97 6.20 -12.29 -10.20
N GLY A 98 6.24 -13.27 -11.11
CA GLY A 98 7.33 -14.26 -11.17
C GLY A 98 8.73 -13.71 -11.48
N GLY A 99 8.81 -12.52 -12.10
CA GLY A 99 10.10 -11.83 -12.35
C GLY A 99 10.53 -10.93 -11.19
N TRP A 100 9.68 -10.77 -10.17
CA TRP A 100 9.95 -9.89 -9.04
C TRP A 100 11.20 -10.28 -8.24
N PRO A 101 11.47 -11.56 -7.91
CA PRO A 101 12.66 -11.91 -7.14
C PRO A 101 13.96 -11.46 -7.83
N GLU A 102 14.04 -11.63 -9.14
CA GLU A 102 15.19 -11.17 -9.92
C GLU A 102 15.28 -9.64 -9.94
N LEU A 103 14.16 -8.95 -10.20
CA LEU A 103 14.11 -7.49 -10.22
C LEU A 103 14.50 -6.89 -8.85
N ARG A 104 13.97 -7.46 -7.76
CA ARG A 104 14.22 -7.04 -6.36
C ARG A 104 15.70 -7.18 -6.00
N ARG A 105 16.36 -8.28 -6.39
CA ARG A 105 17.80 -8.48 -6.16
C ARG A 105 18.68 -7.45 -6.89
N ARG A 106 18.19 -6.88 -7.99
CA ARG A 106 18.91 -5.87 -8.78
C ARG A 106 18.69 -4.43 -8.28
N LEU A 107 17.92 -4.23 -7.20
CA LEU A 107 17.76 -2.92 -6.56
C LEU A 107 19.03 -2.58 -5.78
N GLY A 108 20.03 -2.04 -6.48
CA GLY A 108 21.31 -1.61 -5.92
C GLY A 108 21.25 -0.19 -5.35
N ARG A 109 22.21 0.67 -5.72
CA ARG A 109 22.23 2.07 -5.29
C ARG A 109 21.18 2.88 -6.06
N GLY A 110 20.16 3.36 -5.35
CA GLY A 110 19.11 4.18 -5.93
C GLY A 110 19.42 5.69 -5.86
N THR A 111 18.66 6.46 -6.64
CA THR A 111 18.75 7.92 -6.71
C THR A 111 17.66 8.56 -5.85
N PRO A 112 18.01 9.52 -4.97
CA PRO A 112 17.04 10.34 -4.24
C PRO A 112 16.01 11.01 -5.16
N LEU A 113 14.73 10.76 -4.93
CA LEU A 113 13.61 11.41 -5.64
C LEU A 113 12.67 12.08 -4.64
N THR A 114 12.14 13.26 -4.98
CA THR A 114 11.06 13.90 -4.22
C THR A 114 9.90 14.16 -5.16
N VAL A 115 8.71 13.68 -4.81
CA VAL A 115 7.50 13.88 -5.62
C VAL A 115 6.42 14.56 -4.80
N ARG A 116 5.60 15.38 -5.46
CA ARG A 116 4.39 15.95 -4.87
C ARG A 116 3.21 15.13 -5.38
N THR A 117 2.39 14.65 -4.47
CA THR A 117 1.08 14.10 -4.82
C THR A 117 0.12 15.25 -5.12
N ASP A 118 -0.77 15.04 -6.07
CA ASP A 118 -1.85 15.96 -6.41
C ASP A 118 -3.16 15.33 -5.94
N GLU A 119 -3.58 15.73 -4.74
CA GLU A 119 -4.80 15.24 -4.10
C GLU A 119 -6.04 15.57 -4.93
N ALA A 120 -6.11 16.76 -5.53
CA ALA A 120 -7.25 17.16 -6.34
C ALA A 120 -7.36 16.33 -7.62
N ARG A 121 -6.23 15.98 -8.24
CA ARG A 121 -6.19 15.08 -9.41
C ARG A 121 -6.52 13.63 -9.05
N THR A 122 -6.15 13.20 -7.85
CA THR A 122 -6.49 11.87 -7.31
C THR A 122 -7.99 11.79 -7.02
N ALA A 123 -8.57 12.82 -6.41
CA ALA A 123 -10.01 12.91 -6.15
C ALA A 123 -10.83 12.84 -7.45
N ARG A 124 -10.42 13.58 -8.49
CA ARG A 124 -11.04 13.52 -9.83
C ARG A 124 -10.96 12.11 -10.43
N ALA A 125 -9.77 11.50 -10.40
CA ALA A 125 -9.56 10.14 -10.91
C ALA A 125 -10.42 9.07 -10.22
N ARG A 126 -10.78 9.29 -8.94
CA ARG A 126 -11.70 8.44 -8.19
C ARG A 126 -13.15 8.61 -8.67
N LEU A 127 -13.56 9.84 -8.98
CA LEU A 127 -14.91 10.14 -9.48
C LEU A 127 -15.10 9.62 -10.92
N ASP A 128 -14.04 9.60 -11.71
CA ASP A 128 -14.00 9.02 -13.07
C ASP A 128 -14.13 7.48 -13.07
N ARG A 129 -14.39 6.85 -11.93
CA ARG A 129 -14.56 5.41 -11.79
C ARG A 129 -15.98 5.02 -12.23
N PRO A 130 -16.20 4.45 -13.43
CA PRO A 130 -17.50 3.88 -13.77
C PRO A 130 -17.83 2.76 -12.78
N TYR A 131 -19.11 2.51 -12.54
CA TYR A 131 -19.59 1.46 -11.63
C TYR A 131 -19.01 0.06 -11.97
N ALA A 132 -18.65 -0.18 -13.22
CA ALA A 132 -17.95 -1.36 -13.74
C ALA A 132 -16.40 -1.28 -13.69
N ALA A 133 -15.87 -0.62 -12.67
CA ALA A 133 -14.48 -0.17 -12.59
C ALA A 133 -13.39 -1.23 -12.87
N THR A 134 -12.30 -0.79 -13.51
CA THR A 134 -11.03 -1.53 -13.59
C THR A 134 -10.50 -1.81 -12.18
N THR A 135 -10.68 -3.04 -11.70
CA THR A 135 -10.18 -3.52 -10.41
C THR A 135 -8.66 -3.74 -10.42
N LEU A 136 -8.07 -3.85 -9.23
CA LEU A 136 -6.69 -4.25 -9.02
C LEU A 136 -6.63 -5.77 -9.02
N ARG A 137 -5.94 -6.34 -10.01
CA ARG A 137 -5.52 -7.73 -9.94
C ARG A 137 -4.55 -7.87 -8.77
N HIS A 138 -4.71 -8.94 -8.03
CA HIS A 138 -3.90 -9.19 -6.85
C HIS A 138 -3.36 -10.61 -6.84
N THR A 139 -2.21 -10.79 -6.21
CA THR A 139 -1.56 -12.09 -6.03
C THR A 139 -0.42 -11.92 -5.04
N THR A 140 -0.11 -12.97 -4.27
CA THR A 140 1.10 -13.04 -3.47
C THR A 140 2.15 -13.87 -4.20
N HIS A 141 3.38 -13.36 -4.29
CA HIS A 141 4.51 -14.11 -4.79
C HIS A 141 5.81 -13.67 -4.12
N ALA A 142 6.62 -14.63 -3.66
CA ALA A 142 7.93 -14.40 -3.04
C ALA A 142 7.91 -13.39 -1.86
N CYS A 143 6.94 -13.58 -0.95
CA CYS A 143 6.67 -12.73 0.22
C CYS A 143 6.38 -11.28 -0.18
N THR A 144 5.66 -11.08 -1.27
CA THR A 144 5.26 -9.78 -1.78
C THR A 144 3.85 -9.88 -2.33
N TYR A 145 2.98 -9.00 -1.84
CA TYR A 145 1.63 -8.84 -2.32
C TYR A 145 1.60 -7.79 -3.43
N PHE A 146 1.10 -8.17 -4.60
CA PHE A 146 1.04 -7.32 -5.77
C PHE A 146 -0.36 -6.77 -5.96
N LEU A 147 -0.45 -5.48 -6.23
CA LEU A 147 -1.65 -4.81 -6.72
C LEU A 147 -1.35 -4.24 -8.10
N ILE A 148 -1.94 -4.85 -9.12
CA ILE A 148 -1.73 -4.49 -10.52
C ILE A 148 -3.05 -4.00 -11.13
N GLY A 149 -3.12 -2.73 -11.48
CA GLY A 149 -4.33 -2.19 -12.11
C GLY A 149 -4.24 -0.73 -12.49
N GLY A 150 -5.39 -0.10 -12.60
CA GLY A 150 -5.55 1.22 -13.23
C GLY A 150 -5.57 2.40 -12.25
N ARG A 151 -5.54 3.60 -12.84
CA ARG A 151 -5.52 4.88 -12.13
C ARG A 151 -6.68 5.05 -11.14
N SER A 152 -7.90 4.71 -11.52
CA SER A 152 -9.10 4.92 -10.69
C SER A 152 -9.10 4.04 -9.44
N ALA A 153 -8.67 2.77 -9.55
CA ALA A 153 -8.60 1.88 -8.40
C ALA A 153 -7.48 2.27 -7.42
N PHE A 154 -6.31 2.67 -7.90
CA PHE A 154 -5.27 3.23 -7.03
C PHE A 154 -5.71 4.53 -6.35
N ALA A 155 -6.45 5.40 -7.05
CA ALA A 155 -7.00 6.62 -6.46
C ALA A 155 -8.07 6.34 -5.39
N SER A 156 -8.91 5.32 -5.60
CA SER A 156 -9.88 4.85 -4.61
C SER A 156 -9.17 4.33 -3.36
N ALA A 157 -8.21 3.42 -3.54
CA ALA A 157 -7.41 2.87 -2.44
C ALA A 157 -6.63 3.97 -1.67
N ALA A 158 -6.07 4.97 -2.37
CA ALA A 158 -5.44 6.13 -1.73
C ALA A 158 -6.40 6.85 -0.76
N THR A 159 -7.67 6.96 -1.13
CA THR A 159 -8.71 7.59 -0.30
C THR A 159 -9.03 6.73 0.93
N ALA A 160 -9.07 5.40 0.79
CA ALA A 160 -9.25 4.49 1.92
C ALA A 160 -8.11 4.62 2.95
N PHE A 161 -6.86 4.68 2.50
CA PHE A 161 -5.72 4.92 3.40
C PHE A 161 -5.76 6.31 4.06
N ALA A 162 -6.13 7.35 3.32
CA ALA A 162 -6.27 8.70 3.89
C ALA A 162 -7.39 8.75 4.93
N LEU A 163 -8.50 8.05 4.68
CA LEU A 163 -9.59 7.89 5.65
C LEU A 163 -9.08 7.19 6.92
N ALA A 164 -8.35 6.09 6.77
CA ALA A 164 -7.78 5.35 7.88
C ALA A 164 -6.81 6.21 8.71
N ALA A 165 -5.93 6.97 8.05
CA ALA A 165 -5.01 7.87 8.73
C ALA A 165 -5.72 9.00 9.51
N GLY A 166 -6.81 9.55 8.96
CA GLY A 166 -7.55 10.65 9.58
C GLY A 166 -8.55 10.23 10.66
N ARG A 167 -9.24 9.09 10.47
CA ARG A 167 -10.26 8.58 11.40
C ARG A 167 -9.70 7.63 12.45
N GLY A 168 -8.67 6.86 12.10
CA GLY A 168 -8.02 5.89 13.00
C GLY A 168 -7.64 6.46 14.37
N PRO A 169 -6.92 7.61 14.46
CA PRO A 169 -6.56 8.22 15.73
C PRO A 169 -7.75 8.62 16.62
N ARG A 170 -8.95 8.74 16.05
CA ARG A 170 -10.18 9.13 16.76
C ARG A 170 -10.97 7.91 17.24
N HIS A 171 -10.57 6.70 16.86
CA HIS A 171 -11.28 5.48 17.23
C HIS A 171 -11.12 5.16 18.73
N PRO A 172 -12.15 4.61 19.40
CA PRO A 172 -12.06 4.18 20.79
C PRO A 172 -10.84 3.30 21.10
N CYS A 173 -10.67 2.22 20.33
CA CYS A 173 -9.57 1.25 20.48
C CYS A 173 -8.17 1.88 20.41
N ALA A 174 -7.99 3.00 19.70
CA ALA A 174 -6.71 3.66 19.58
C ALA A 174 -6.17 4.16 20.93
N ALA A 175 -7.04 4.63 21.84
CA ALA A 175 -6.57 5.06 23.16
C ALA A 175 -6.15 3.90 24.07
N GLU A 176 -6.55 2.68 23.73
CA GLU A 176 -6.23 1.47 24.48
C GLU A 176 -5.02 0.74 23.89
N GLY A 177 -4.36 1.32 22.87
CA GLY A 177 -3.25 0.69 22.16
C GLY A 177 -3.65 -0.50 21.28
N ARG A 178 -4.95 -0.73 21.05
CA ARG A 178 -5.46 -1.83 20.23
C ARG A 178 -5.62 -1.40 18.77
N ALA A 179 -5.45 -2.33 17.83
CA ALA A 179 -5.75 -2.05 16.43
C ALA A 179 -7.24 -1.70 16.27
N ALA A 180 -7.52 -0.64 15.52
CA ALA A 180 -8.84 -0.16 15.18
C ALA A 180 -9.11 -0.41 13.71
N PHE A 181 -10.05 -1.29 13.38
CA PHE A 181 -10.57 -1.38 12.02
C PHE A 181 -11.16 -0.03 11.61
N VAL A 182 -10.79 0.46 10.43
CA VAL A 182 -11.35 1.73 9.91
C VAL A 182 -12.07 1.53 8.58
N THR A 183 -11.47 0.78 7.66
CA THR A 183 -12.01 0.57 6.31
C THR A 183 -11.31 -0.62 5.66
N CYS A 184 -11.63 -0.94 4.41
CA CYS A 184 -11.02 -2.02 3.67
C CYS A 184 -10.86 -1.68 2.18
N LEU A 185 -9.97 -2.41 1.50
CA LEU A 185 -9.97 -2.52 0.05
C LEU A 185 -10.73 -3.79 -0.32
N SER A 186 -11.98 -3.65 -0.74
CA SER A 186 -12.83 -4.77 -1.17
C SER A 186 -13.36 -4.50 -2.57
N GLY A 187 -13.97 -3.33 -2.78
CA GLY A 187 -14.44 -2.91 -4.10
C GLY A 187 -13.31 -2.65 -5.10
N GLU A 188 -12.08 -2.38 -4.63
CA GLU A 188 -10.92 -2.14 -5.49
C GLU A 188 -10.29 -3.42 -6.03
N LEU A 189 -10.45 -4.55 -5.34
CA LEU A 189 -9.76 -5.78 -5.67
C LEU A 189 -10.55 -6.57 -6.71
N ALA A 190 -9.83 -7.15 -7.68
CA ALA A 190 -10.45 -8.01 -8.68
C ALA A 190 -10.98 -9.28 -7.98
N PRO A 191 -12.20 -9.74 -8.31
CA PRO A 191 -12.68 -11.01 -7.79
C PRO A 191 -11.71 -12.12 -8.22
N ASP A 192 -11.50 -13.07 -7.32
CA ASP A 192 -10.71 -14.27 -7.60
C ASP A 192 -11.65 -15.48 -7.50
N PRO A 193 -11.98 -16.15 -8.62
CA PRO A 193 -12.87 -17.31 -8.60
C PRO A 193 -12.27 -18.51 -7.84
N GLY A 194 -10.95 -18.51 -7.58
CA GLY A 194 -10.29 -19.50 -6.74
C GLY A 194 -10.49 -19.28 -5.23
N LEU A 195 -10.91 -18.07 -4.82
CA LEU A 195 -11.15 -17.76 -3.40
C LEU A 195 -12.63 -17.98 -3.03
N ARG A 196 -12.85 -18.60 -1.87
CA ARG A 196 -14.21 -18.82 -1.32
C ARG A 196 -14.91 -17.52 -0.90
N ARG A 197 -14.16 -16.43 -0.73
CA ARG A 197 -14.65 -15.12 -0.29
C ARG A 197 -14.13 -14.04 -1.23
N HIS A 198 -14.86 -12.94 -1.30
CA HIS A 198 -14.37 -11.74 -1.98
C HIS A 198 -13.06 -11.30 -1.32
N PRO A 199 -12.00 -11.05 -2.12
CA PRO A 199 -10.72 -10.64 -1.58
C PRO A 199 -10.88 -9.29 -0.89
N GLU A 200 -10.28 -9.18 0.28
CA GLU A 200 -10.36 -7.99 1.10
C GLU A 200 -9.01 -7.72 1.76
N ILE A 201 -8.61 -6.45 1.79
CA ILE A 201 -7.53 -5.98 2.67
C ILE A 201 -8.15 -5.07 3.71
N VAL A 202 -8.23 -5.55 4.93
CA VAL A 202 -8.64 -4.81 6.11
C VAL A 202 -7.58 -3.77 6.43
N ILE A 203 -7.97 -2.50 6.53
CA ILE A 203 -7.09 -1.39 6.89
C ILE A 203 -7.42 -0.98 8.34
N ALA A 204 -6.46 -1.21 9.22
CA ALA A 204 -6.55 -0.88 10.63
C ALA A 204 -5.52 0.20 11.02
N PHE A 205 -5.96 1.09 11.91
CA PHE A 205 -5.09 2.04 12.57
C PHE A 205 -4.57 1.45 13.88
N LYS A 206 -3.29 1.59 14.15
CA LYS A 206 -2.72 1.32 15.47
C LYS A 206 -1.69 2.39 15.82
N PRO A 207 -1.78 3.05 16.99
CA PRO A 207 -0.72 3.96 17.42
C PRO A 207 0.57 3.18 17.62
N TYR A 208 1.74 3.80 17.42
CA TYR A 208 3.00 3.12 17.69
C TYR A 208 3.33 3.15 19.20
N PRO A 209 3.99 2.10 19.74
CA PRO A 209 4.39 2.08 21.14
C PRO A 209 5.53 3.08 21.43
N PRO A 210 5.59 3.69 22.64
CA PRO A 210 4.78 3.38 23.81
C PRO A 210 3.38 4.01 23.75
N TYR A 211 2.34 3.19 23.90
CA TYR A 211 0.95 3.61 23.75
C TYR A 211 0.52 4.63 24.81
N ALA A 212 1.21 4.68 25.95
CA ALA A 212 0.98 5.64 27.03
C ALA A 212 1.15 7.10 26.60
N HIS A 213 1.90 7.37 25.52
CA HIS A 213 2.09 8.72 24.99
C HIS A 213 1.08 9.08 23.91
N PHE A 214 0.26 8.14 23.45
CA PHE A 214 -0.73 8.43 22.43
C PHE A 214 -1.83 9.33 23.00
N ARG A 215 -1.96 10.54 22.44
CA ARG A 215 -3.09 11.43 22.70
C ARG A 215 -3.95 11.52 21.46
N ARG A 216 -5.26 11.35 21.66
CA ARG A 216 -6.22 11.56 20.58
C ARG A 216 -6.16 13.02 20.13
N PRO A 217 -6.19 13.30 18.81
CA PRO A 217 -6.27 14.68 18.33
C PRO A 217 -7.50 15.38 18.89
N GLY A 218 -7.32 16.59 19.45
CA GLY A 218 -8.40 17.41 20.00
C GLY A 218 -8.75 17.15 21.48
N ARG A 219 -7.87 16.47 22.22
CA ARG A 219 -7.89 16.37 23.69
C ARG A 219 -6.63 16.95 24.30
#